data_AF-A0A3D0VBH2-F1
#
_entry.id   AF-A0A3D0VBH2-F1
#
_cell.length_a   1.000
_cell.length_b   1.000
_cell.length_c   1.000
_cell.angle_alpha   90.00
_cell.angle_beta   90.00
_cell.angle_gamma   90.00
#
_symmetry.space_group_name_H-M   'P 1'
#
loop_
_entity.id
_entity.type
_entity.pdbx_description
1 polymer ?
#
loop_
_entity_poly.entity_id
_entity_poly.type
_entity_poly.pdbx_seq_one_letter_code
_entity_poly.pdbx_strand_id
1 'polypeptide(L)' 'LHKEVYDLETGECFGTAAVRLETFSTRISDGFIEVEV' A
#
# COMPACT_ATOMS: atom_id res chain seq x y z
N LEU A 1 -2.94 -16.56 -2.49
CA LEU A 1 -2.81 -15.72 -1.29
C LEU A 1 -1.95 -16.44 -0.27
N HIS A 2 -0.70 -16.00 -0.10
CA HIS A 2 0.35 -16.72 0.64
C HIS A 2 0.58 -16.23 2.07
N LYS A 3 -0.31 -15.37 2.58
CA LYS A 3 -0.16 -14.67 3.87
C LYS A 3 1.09 -13.79 3.93
N GLU A 4 1.43 -13.19 2.79
CA GLU A 4 2.47 -12.18 2.73
C GLU A 4 2.05 -10.96 3.54
N VAL A 5 3.02 -10.39 4.26
CA VAL A 5 2.84 -9.18 5.07
C VAL A 5 3.55 -8.05 4.35
N TYR A 6 2.80 -6.98 4.08
CA TYR A 6 3.30 -5.82 3.38
C TYR A 6 3.28 -4.59 4.28
N ASP A 7 4.31 -3.76 4.13
CA ASP A 7 4.31 -2.40 4.64
C ASP A 7 3.33 -1.55 3.81
N LEU A 8 2.40 -0.86 4.47
CA LEU A 8 1.40 -0.01 3.80
C LEU A 8 1.96 1.35 3.38
N GLU A 9 3.04 1.82 4.00
CA GLU A 9 3.69 3.08 3.64
C GLU A 9 4.51 2.92 2.36
N THR A 10 5.30 1.84 2.30
CA THR A 10 6.26 1.64 1.22
C THR A 10 5.78 0.63 0.17
N GLY A 11 4.90 -0.31 0.53
CA GLY A 11 4.52 -1.45 -0.31
C GLY A 11 5.53 -2.60 -0.28
N GLU A 12 6.57 -2.54 0.56
CA GLU A 12 7.56 -3.61 0.73
C GLU A 12 6.90 -4.90 1.25
N CYS A 13 7.27 -6.05 0.67
CA CYS A 13 6.96 -7.36 1.25
C CYS A 13 8.03 -7.77 2.26
N PHE A 14 7.66 -7.96 3.53
CA PHE A 14 8.59 -8.41 4.58
C PHE A 14 8.98 -9.90 4.47
N GLY A 15 8.27 -10.69 3.67
CA GLY A 15 8.56 -12.12 3.48
C GLY A 15 9.46 -12.41 2.28
N THR A 16 9.28 -11.67 1.18
CA THR A 16 9.95 -11.91 -0.11
C THR A 16 10.44 -10.58 -0.68
N ALA A 17 11.69 -10.23 -0.43
CA ALA A 17 12.28 -8.93 -0.81
C ALA A 17 12.24 -8.60 -2.31
N ALA A 18 11.97 -9.59 -3.18
CA ALA A 18 11.84 -9.39 -4.63
C ALA A 18 10.46 -8.88 -5.07
N VAL A 19 9.47 -8.78 -4.17
CA VAL A 19 8.09 -8.38 -4.49
C VAL A 19 7.72 -7.11 -3.73
N ARG A 20 7.12 -6.15 -4.44
CA ARG A 20 6.63 -4.89 -3.90
C ARG A 20 5.28 -4.54 -4.53
N LEU A 21 4.40 -3.93 -3.75
CA LEU A 21 3.14 -3.35 -4.24
C LEU A 21 3.31 -1.85 -4.48
N GLU A 22 2.60 -1.32 -5.46
CA GLU A 22 2.51 0.13 -5.66
C GLU A 22 1.72 0.77 -4.50
N THR A 23 2.20 1.93 -4.02
CA THR A 23 1.50 2.72 -3.01
C THR A 23 1.06 4.04 -3.60
N PHE A 24 -0.13 4.49 -3.17
CA PHE A 24 -0.74 5.72 -3.63
C PHE A 24 -1.03 6.60 -2.42
N SER A 25 -0.77 7.91 -2.54
CA SER A 25 -1.12 8.86 -1.50
C SER A 25 -2.63 8.89 -1.31
N THR A 26 -3.07 8.91 -0.06
CA THR A 26 -4.50 8.99 0.28
C THR A 26 -4.75 10.11 1.28
N ARG A 27 -5.91 10.77 1.12
CA ARG A 27 -6.38 11.78 2.07
C ARG A 27 -7.89 11.70 2.24
N ILE A 28 -8.38 12.25 3.34
CA ILE A 28 -9.82 12.41 3.58
C ILE A 28 -10.22 13.84 3.25
N SER A 29 -11.23 14.00 2.39
CA SER A 29 -11.78 15.27 1.95
C SER A 29 -13.31 15.17 1.94
N ASP A 30 -14.00 16.05 2.67
CA ASP A 30 -15.48 16.08 2.78
C ASP A 30 -16.15 14.72 3.11
N GLY A 31 -15.46 13.88 3.89
CA GLY A 31 -15.94 12.54 4.26
C GLY A 31 -15.68 11.45 3.22
N PHE A 32 -14.97 11.75 2.14
CA PHE A 32 -14.55 10.81 1.10
C PHE A 32 -13.04 10.56 1.17
N ILE A 33 -12.62 9.38 0.70
CA ILE A 33 -11.20 9.05 0.51
C ILE A 33 -10.82 9.42 -0.92
N GLU A 34 -9.82 10.27 -1.06
CA GLU A 34 -9.21 10.61 -2.33
C GLU A 34 -7.89 9.85 -2.47
N VAL A 35 -7.63 9.33 -3.67
CA VAL A 35 -6.44 8.53 -4.00
C VAL A 35 -5.73 9.21 -5.17
N GLU A 36 -4.43 9.48 -5.01
CA GLU A 36 -3.57 9.99 -6.09
C GLU A 36 -3.31 8.88 -7.13
N VAL A 37 -3.29 9.22 -8.42
CA VAL A 37 -3.06 8.30 -9.56
C VAL A 37 -1.92 8.79 -10.43
#